data_AF-A0A2N6FCH4-F1
#
_entry.id   AF-A0A2N6FCH4-F1
#
_cell.length_a   1.000
_cell.length_b   1.000
_cell.length_c   1.000
_cell.angle_alpha   90.00
_cell.angle_beta   90.00
_cell.angle_gamma   90.00
#
_symmetry.space_group_name_H-M   'P 1'
#
loop_
_entity.id
_entity.type
_entity.pdbx_description
1 polymer ?
#
loop_
_entity_poly.entity_id
_entity_poly.type
_entity_poly.pdbx_seq_one_letter_code
_entity_poly.pdbx_strand_id
1 'polypeptide(L)'
;MVEFNLDMVQALFWVIAGVVSFYFSLGNARVWTSIAVGFFLVLVGEVIPQTLPFLPGAGNPYVDAMAHIIGTIAIMVMTHGFQEYYVFSKTLELEGRKSTVYIGTLIVVVGSVVFLLVNPAPEYDTLRLIQVVGNTNWVFLALINIDMIRKIYINVKDTPIGKGFLGFMAVFVFIFLWKGSNLYIQVYDLDFLAKLYPFRYNFSLLVSNVGNFLASITVGITFLFLAKQLR
;
A
#
# COMPACT_ATOMS: atom_id res chain seq x y z
N MET A 1 -8.91 30.17 -8.79
CA MET A 1 -7.59 29.51 -8.77
C MET A 1 -7.79 28.14 -9.37
N VAL A 2 -7.07 27.81 -10.44
CA VAL A 2 -7.13 26.47 -11.05
C VAL A 2 -6.53 25.51 -10.04
N GLU A 3 -7.36 24.71 -9.37
CA GLU A 3 -6.89 23.58 -8.58
C GLU A 3 -6.16 22.64 -9.54
N PHE A 4 -4.84 22.66 -9.50
CA PHE A 4 -4.04 21.66 -10.17
C PHE A 4 -4.46 20.32 -9.59
N ASN A 5 -5.06 19.46 -10.42
CA ASN A 5 -5.69 18.22 -10.01
C ASN A 5 -4.61 17.18 -9.68
N LEU A 6 -3.91 17.40 -8.55
CA LEU A 6 -2.83 16.56 -8.03
C LEU A 6 -3.30 15.11 -7.89
N ASP A 7 -4.58 14.90 -7.60
CA ASP A 7 -5.21 13.58 -7.47
C ASP A 7 -5.16 12.79 -8.79
N MET A 8 -5.42 13.44 -9.93
CA MET A 8 -5.31 12.77 -11.25
C MET A 8 -3.86 12.42 -11.60
N VAL A 9 -2.93 13.33 -11.31
CA VAL A 9 -1.50 13.10 -11.58
C VAL A 9 -0.96 11.98 -10.68
N GLN A 10 -1.34 11.98 -9.41
CA GLN A 10 -1.02 10.95 -8.44
C GLN A 10 -1.63 9.59 -8.84
N ALA A 11 -2.89 9.57 -9.26
CA ALA A 11 -3.55 8.37 -9.77
C ALA A 11 -2.78 7.78 -10.97
N LEU A 12 -2.35 8.63 -11.91
CA LEU A 12 -1.53 8.22 -13.04
C LEU A 12 -0.21 7.57 -12.59
N PHE A 13 0.50 8.18 -11.63
CA PHE A 13 1.74 7.61 -11.10
C PHE A 13 1.51 6.26 -10.42
N TRP A 14 0.42 6.12 -9.66
CA TRP A 14 0.06 4.85 -9.04
C TRP A 14 -0.36 3.78 -10.05
N VAL A 15 -1.05 4.15 -11.13
CA VAL A 15 -1.35 3.21 -12.23
C VAL A 15 -0.05 2.70 -12.83
N ILE A 16 0.88 3.60 -13.15
CA ILE A 16 2.19 3.22 -13.68
C ILE A 16 2.93 2.32 -12.67
N ALA A 17 2.99 2.71 -11.40
CA ALA A 17 3.65 1.95 -10.34
C ALA A 17 3.02 0.55 -10.13
N GLY A 18 1.70 0.46 -10.15
CA GLY A 18 0.95 -0.79 -10.02
C GLY A 18 1.17 -1.71 -11.21
N VAL A 19 1.13 -1.19 -12.44
CA VAL A 19 1.40 -1.98 -13.65
C VAL A 19 2.85 -2.46 -13.68
N VAL A 20 3.82 -1.57 -13.40
CA VAL A 20 5.23 -1.92 -13.40
C VAL A 20 5.55 -2.96 -12.31
N SER A 21 5.02 -2.79 -11.10
CA SER A 21 5.19 -3.77 -10.02
C SER A 21 4.58 -5.11 -10.39
N PHE A 22 3.33 -5.14 -10.90
CA PHE A 22 2.69 -6.39 -11.31
C PHE A 22 3.46 -7.09 -12.43
N TYR A 23 3.89 -6.36 -13.46
CA TYR A 23 4.73 -6.90 -14.52
C TYR A 23 6.06 -7.46 -13.99
N PHE A 24 6.70 -6.75 -13.06
CA PHE A 24 7.91 -7.22 -12.37
C PHE A 24 7.67 -8.52 -11.59
N SER A 25 6.47 -8.73 -11.03
CA SER A 25 6.11 -9.96 -10.29
C SER A 25 6.14 -11.23 -11.16
N LEU A 26 5.83 -11.12 -12.46
CA LEU A 26 5.74 -12.25 -13.38
C LEU A 26 7.13 -12.80 -13.72
N GLY A 27 8.09 -11.91 -13.99
CA GLY A 27 9.43 -12.27 -14.47
C GLY A 27 10.44 -12.66 -13.39
N ASN A 28 10.25 -12.26 -12.13
CA ASN A 28 11.29 -12.36 -11.09
C ASN A 28 11.10 -13.50 -10.09
N ALA A 29 12.08 -13.77 -9.23
CA ALA A 29 12.00 -14.82 -8.22
C ALA A 29 10.80 -14.66 -7.25
N ARG A 30 10.39 -15.77 -6.62
CA ARG A 30 9.23 -15.86 -5.72
C ARG A 30 9.16 -14.76 -4.66
N VAL A 31 10.28 -14.40 -4.05
CA VAL A 31 10.33 -13.38 -2.98
C VAL A 31 9.84 -12.01 -3.45
N TRP A 32 10.15 -11.67 -4.71
CA TRP A 32 9.73 -10.42 -5.32
C TRP A 32 8.24 -10.40 -5.64
N THR A 33 7.62 -11.57 -5.85
CA THR A 33 6.21 -11.69 -6.18
C THR A 33 5.32 -11.13 -5.07
N SER A 34 5.58 -11.46 -3.79
CA SER A 34 4.79 -10.96 -2.66
C SER A 34 4.86 -9.44 -2.55
N ILE A 35 6.07 -8.88 -2.61
CA ILE A 35 6.29 -7.42 -2.54
C ILE A 35 5.55 -6.72 -3.69
N ALA A 36 5.72 -7.22 -4.92
CA ALA A 36 5.14 -6.64 -6.11
C ALA A 36 3.60 -6.76 -6.16
N VAL A 37 3.03 -7.92 -5.80
CA VAL A 37 1.59 -8.12 -5.70
C VAL A 37 0.99 -7.19 -4.65
N GLY A 38 1.66 -7.02 -3.51
CA GLY A 38 1.22 -6.09 -2.48
C GLY A 38 1.15 -4.65 -2.99
N PHE A 39 2.17 -4.15 -3.71
CA PHE A 39 2.11 -2.81 -4.32
C PHE A 39 1.04 -2.69 -5.42
N PHE A 40 0.81 -3.74 -6.20
CA PHE A 40 -0.31 -3.77 -7.14
C PHE A 40 -1.67 -3.69 -6.43
N LEU A 41 -1.84 -4.36 -5.29
CA LEU A 41 -3.06 -4.27 -4.50
C LEU A 41 -3.29 -2.88 -3.90
N VAL A 42 -2.25 -2.06 -3.71
CA VAL A 42 -2.42 -0.65 -3.33
C VAL A 42 -3.17 0.12 -4.42
N LEU A 43 -2.82 -0.11 -5.69
CA LEU A 43 -3.55 0.49 -6.80
C LEU A 43 -5.03 0.11 -6.75
N VAL A 44 -5.33 -1.17 -6.51
CA VAL A 44 -6.70 -1.71 -6.53
C VAL A 44 -7.52 -1.32 -5.31
N GLY A 45 -6.95 -1.42 -4.10
CA GLY A 45 -7.68 -1.22 -2.84
C GLY A 45 -7.67 0.20 -2.32
N GLU A 46 -6.68 1.02 -2.70
CA GLU A 46 -6.53 2.37 -2.13
C GLU A 46 -6.71 3.45 -3.19
N VAL A 47 -6.04 3.33 -4.33
CA VAL A 47 -5.97 4.43 -5.30
C VAL A 47 -7.21 4.50 -6.16
N ILE A 48 -7.56 3.40 -6.84
CA ILE A 48 -8.70 3.35 -7.77
C ILE A 48 -10.01 3.79 -7.10
N PRO A 49 -10.38 3.26 -5.91
CA PRO A 49 -11.64 3.60 -5.25
C PRO A 49 -11.72 5.08 -4.83
N GLN A 50 -10.58 5.69 -4.46
CA GLN A 50 -10.53 7.08 -3.99
C GLN A 50 -10.47 8.10 -5.14
N THR A 51 -9.91 7.73 -6.29
CA THR A 51 -9.60 8.67 -7.38
C THR A 51 -10.53 8.58 -8.58
N LEU A 52 -11.27 7.47 -8.74
CA LEU A 52 -12.16 7.24 -9.88
C LEU A 52 -13.61 7.01 -9.41
N PRO A 53 -14.30 8.07 -8.92
CA PRO A 53 -15.65 7.97 -8.35
C PRO A 53 -16.73 7.63 -9.39
N PHE A 54 -16.37 7.56 -10.68
CA PHE A 54 -17.28 7.20 -11.77
C PHE A 54 -17.26 5.70 -12.09
N LEU A 55 -16.44 4.90 -11.40
CA LEU A 55 -16.38 3.46 -11.64
C LEU A 55 -17.64 2.74 -11.10
N PRO A 56 -18.06 1.64 -11.75
CA PRO A 56 -19.20 0.84 -11.29
C PRO A 56 -18.96 0.38 -9.84
N GLY A 57 -19.88 0.73 -8.95
CA GLY A 57 -19.82 0.39 -7.52
C GLY A 57 -19.33 1.52 -6.61
N ALA A 58 -18.93 2.69 -7.13
CA ALA A 58 -18.65 3.86 -6.30
C ALA A 58 -19.87 4.25 -5.45
N GLY A 59 -19.67 4.42 -4.14
CA GLY A 59 -20.73 4.71 -3.17
C GLY A 59 -21.56 3.48 -2.75
N ASN A 60 -21.19 2.27 -3.18
CA ASN A 60 -21.73 1.04 -2.62
C ASN A 60 -20.93 0.67 -1.36
N PRO A 61 -21.57 0.57 -0.17
CA PRO A 61 -20.87 0.28 1.08
C PRO A 61 -20.07 -1.03 1.06
N TYR A 62 -20.51 -2.05 0.32
CA TYR A 62 -19.75 -3.29 0.18
C TYR A 62 -18.44 -3.09 -0.60
N VAL A 63 -18.46 -2.25 -1.62
CA VAL A 63 -17.29 -1.95 -2.45
C VAL A 63 -16.31 -1.08 -1.67
N ASP A 64 -16.80 -0.08 -0.94
CA ASP A 64 -15.97 0.79 -0.10
C ASP A 64 -15.32 0.01 1.05
N ALA A 65 -16.07 -0.88 1.71
CA ALA A 65 -15.51 -1.79 2.71
C ALA A 65 -14.43 -2.70 2.09
N MET A 66 -14.71 -3.28 0.91
CA MET A 66 -13.76 -4.17 0.24
C MET A 66 -12.49 -3.43 -0.17
N ALA A 67 -12.58 -2.18 -0.62
CA ALA A 67 -11.42 -1.34 -0.93
C ALA A 67 -10.45 -1.26 0.26
N HIS A 68 -10.96 -0.88 1.44
CA HIS A 68 -10.15 -0.79 2.66
C HIS A 68 -9.58 -2.14 3.11
N ILE A 69 -10.34 -3.23 2.94
CA ILE A 69 -9.85 -4.58 3.24
C ILE A 69 -8.72 -4.98 2.28
N ILE A 70 -8.86 -4.72 0.98
CA ILE A 70 -7.80 -4.97 0.00
C ILE A 70 -6.56 -4.16 0.33
N GLY A 71 -6.71 -2.88 0.73
CA GLY A 71 -5.61 -2.05 1.20
C GLY A 71 -4.89 -2.68 2.40
N THR A 72 -5.63 -3.26 3.34
CA THR A 72 -5.06 -3.98 4.49
C THR A 72 -4.31 -5.24 4.06
N ILE A 73 -4.89 -6.03 3.14
CA ILE A 73 -4.24 -7.22 2.58
C ILE A 73 -2.95 -6.82 1.85
N ALA A 74 -2.94 -5.71 1.12
CA ALA A 74 -1.79 -5.21 0.38
C ALA A 74 -0.57 -5.04 1.29
N ILE A 75 -0.72 -4.33 2.42
CA ILE A 75 0.39 -4.11 3.35
C ILE A 75 0.84 -5.40 4.04
N MET A 76 -0.09 -6.30 4.38
CA MET A 76 0.24 -7.59 4.98
C MET A 76 1.06 -8.46 4.02
N VAL A 77 0.65 -8.55 2.75
CA VAL A 77 1.35 -9.32 1.71
C VAL A 77 2.74 -8.72 1.44
N MET A 78 2.88 -7.39 1.41
CA MET A 78 4.19 -6.74 1.30
C MET A 78 5.09 -7.08 2.50
N THR A 79 4.58 -6.96 3.72
CA THR A 79 5.36 -7.27 4.93
C THR A 79 5.83 -8.71 4.91
N HIS A 80 4.96 -9.66 4.58
CA HIS A 80 5.35 -11.05 4.42
C HIS A 80 6.46 -11.21 3.38
N GLY A 81 6.36 -10.54 2.22
CA GLY A 81 7.40 -10.56 1.20
C GLY A 81 8.77 -10.06 1.68
N PHE A 82 8.80 -8.97 2.45
CA PHE A 82 10.06 -8.47 3.03
C PHE A 82 10.57 -9.39 4.16
N GLN A 83 9.71 -10.04 4.94
CA GLN A 83 10.12 -11.02 5.95
C GLN A 83 10.81 -12.22 5.29
N GLU A 84 10.22 -12.75 4.23
CA GLU A 84 10.82 -13.82 3.44
C GLU A 84 12.14 -13.39 2.82
N TYR A 85 12.22 -12.16 2.28
CA TYR A 85 13.48 -11.65 1.74
C TYR A 85 14.56 -11.54 2.82
N TYR A 86 14.19 -11.10 4.02
CA TYR A 86 15.13 -11.01 5.13
C TYR A 86 15.68 -12.38 5.52
N VAL A 87 14.82 -13.40 5.64
CA VAL A 87 15.24 -14.78 5.92
C VAL A 87 16.10 -15.32 4.79
N PHE A 88 15.69 -15.13 3.53
CA PHE A 88 16.46 -15.53 2.35
C PHE A 88 17.86 -14.89 2.33
N SER A 89 17.97 -13.60 2.66
CA SER A 89 19.27 -12.91 2.69
C SER A 89 20.27 -13.49 3.69
N LYS A 90 19.79 -14.29 4.65
CA LYS A 90 20.62 -14.95 5.67
C LYS A 90 20.86 -16.43 5.41
N THR A 91 19.88 -17.11 4.82
CA THR A 91 19.88 -18.58 4.69
C THR A 91 20.13 -19.05 3.27
N LEU A 92 19.92 -18.19 2.27
CA LEU A 92 19.85 -18.53 0.84
C LEU A 92 18.75 -19.56 0.48
N GLU A 93 17.86 -19.86 1.42
CA GLU A 93 16.76 -20.80 1.22
C GLU A 93 15.51 -20.06 0.74
N LEU A 94 14.99 -20.50 -0.41
CA LEU A 94 13.71 -20.05 -0.95
C LEU A 94 12.70 -21.19 -0.79
N GLU A 95 11.88 -21.10 0.24
CA GLU A 95 10.75 -22.02 0.37
C GLU A 95 9.61 -21.60 -0.58
N GLY A 96 8.77 -22.55 -0.99
CA GLY A 96 7.48 -22.25 -1.65
C GLY A 96 7.50 -21.94 -3.15
N ARG A 97 6.30 -21.74 -3.70
CA ARG A 97 6.05 -21.47 -5.13
C ARG A 97 5.37 -20.12 -5.33
N LYS A 98 5.60 -19.47 -6.47
CA LYS A 98 4.91 -18.20 -6.82
C LYS A 98 3.39 -18.35 -6.78
N SER A 99 2.88 -19.49 -7.25
CA SER A 99 1.46 -19.80 -7.26
C SER A 99 0.84 -19.72 -5.87
N THR A 100 1.57 -20.10 -4.82
CA THR A 100 1.10 -20.01 -3.43
C THR A 100 0.82 -18.56 -3.02
N VAL A 101 1.63 -17.60 -3.47
CA VAL A 101 1.41 -16.17 -3.19
C VAL A 101 0.15 -15.68 -3.88
N TYR A 102 0.02 -15.93 -5.19
CA TYR A 102 -1.15 -15.50 -5.96
C TYR A 102 -2.45 -16.16 -5.47
N ILE A 103 -2.45 -17.48 -5.30
CA ILE A 103 -3.62 -18.25 -4.86
C ILE A 103 -3.96 -17.91 -3.41
N GLY A 104 -2.97 -17.82 -2.52
CA GLY A 104 -3.18 -17.44 -1.12
C GLY A 104 -3.80 -16.05 -0.99
N THR A 105 -3.26 -15.07 -1.72
CA THR A 105 -3.81 -13.71 -1.76
C THR A 105 -5.24 -13.71 -2.30
N LEU A 106 -5.50 -14.44 -3.40
CA LEU A 106 -6.83 -14.56 -3.98
C LEU A 106 -7.83 -15.21 -3.00
N ILE A 107 -7.43 -16.27 -2.30
CA ILE A 107 -8.28 -16.94 -1.30
C ILE A 107 -8.66 -15.96 -0.18
N VAL A 108 -7.72 -15.17 0.33
CA VAL A 108 -8.01 -14.17 1.37
C VAL A 108 -8.95 -13.09 0.84
N VAL A 109 -8.74 -12.60 -0.39
CA VAL A 109 -9.63 -11.62 -1.01
C VAL A 109 -11.05 -12.19 -1.19
N VAL A 110 -11.19 -13.41 -1.73
CA VAL A 110 -12.49 -14.06 -1.91
C VAL A 110 -13.16 -14.35 -0.57
N GLY A 111 -12.40 -14.81 0.42
CA GLY A 111 -12.89 -15.03 1.78
C GLY A 111 -13.45 -13.74 2.40
N SER A 112 -12.76 -12.61 2.22
CA SER A 112 -13.24 -11.29 2.65
C SER A 112 -14.51 -10.85 1.93
N VAL A 113 -14.64 -11.12 0.63
CA VAL A 113 -15.88 -10.84 -0.12
C VAL A 113 -17.04 -11.66 0.44
N VAL A 114 -16.85 -12.97 0.64
CA VAL A 114 -17.88 -13.84 1.21
C VAL A 114 -18.26 -13.38 2.62
N PHE A 115 -17.28 -13.01 3.44
CA PHE A 115 -17.53 -12.48 4.78
C PHE A 115 -18.40 -11.21 4.74
N LEU A 116 -18.12 -10.27 3.84
CA LEU A 116 -18.94 -9.07 3.69
C LEU A 116 -20.37 -9.41 3.21
N LEU A 117 -20.53 -10.31 2.24
CA LEU A 117 -21.83 -10.64 1.66
C LEU A 117 -22.76 -11.42 2.60
N VAL A 118 -22.22 -12.14 3.58
CA VAL A 118 -23.00 -12.86 4.60
C VAL A 118 -23.52 -11.93 5.69
N ASN A 119 -22.88 -10.76 5.87
CA ASN A 119 -23.23 -9.79 6.89
C ASN A 119 -24.14 -8.68 6.32
N PRO A 120 -24.85 -7.92 7.19
CA PRO A 120 -25.58 -6.73 6.77
C PRO A 120 -24.68 -5.71 6.06
N ALA A 121 -25.29 -4.87 5.23
CA ALA A 121 -24.57 -3.81 4.54
C ALA A 121 -23.83 -2.91 5.54
N PRO A 122 -22.52 -2.63 5.33
CA PRO A 122 -21.76 -1.77 6.22
C PRO A 122 -22.40 -0.38 6.33
N GLU A 123 -22.73 0.03 7.56
CA GLU A 123 -23.15 1.40 7.83
C GLU A 123 -21.93 2.33 7.93
N TYR A 124 -22.17 3.64 8.00
CA TYR A 124 -21.13 4.67 8.05
C TYR A 124 -20.10 4.40 9.17
N ASP A 125 -20.56 4.08 10.37
CA ASP A 125 -19.67 3.80 11.51
C ASP A 125 -18.84 2.54 11.30
N THR A 126 -19.41 1.54 10.62
CA THR A 126 -18.68 0.30 10.27
C THR A 126 -17.59 0.58 9.26
N LEU A 127 -17.89 1.34 8.21
CA LEU A 127 -16.90 1.76 7.20
C LEU A 127 -15.76 2.56 7.83
N ARG A 128 -16.10 3.53 8.69
CA ARG A 128 -15.13 4.32 9.44
C ARG A 128 -14.24 3.43 10.30
N LEU A 129 -14.80 2.45 10.99
CA LEU A 129 -14.04 1.51 11.83
C LEU A 129 -13.10 0.63 10.99
N ILE A 130 -13.57 0.09 9.86
CA ILE A 130 -12.74 -0.67 8.91
C ILE A 130 -11.57 0.21 8.43
N GLN A 131 -11.82 1.48 8.12
CA GLN A 131 -10.80 2.41 7.65
C GLN A 131 -9.76 2.74 8.75
N VAL A 132 -10.20 2.95 10.00
CA VAL A 132 -9.29 3.16 11.14
C VAL A 132 -8.41 1.94 11.37
N VAL A 133 -8.99 0.73 11.35
CA VAL A 133 -8.23 -0.53 11.48
C VAL A 133 -7.23 -0.67 10.33
N GLY A 134 -7.64 -0.39 9.09
CA GLY A 134 -6.77 -0.42 7.92
C GLY A 134 -5.61 0.56 8.03
N ASN A 135 -5.87 1.83 8.34
CA ASN A 135 -4.84 2.85 8.52
C ASN A 135 -3.91 2.53 9.71
N THR A 136 -4.43 1.94 10.78
CA THR A 136 -3.63 1.46 11.91
C THR A 136 -2.64 0.37 11.46
N ASN A 137 -3.11 -0.62 10.72
CA ASN A 137 -2.25 -1.65 10.15
C ASN A 137 -1.18 -1.06 9.23
N TRP A 138 -1.56 -0.11 8.36
CA TRP A 138 -0.61 0.60 7.51
C TRP A 138 0.49 1.29 8.31
N VAL A 139 0.15 2.03 9.36
CA VAL A 139 1.11 2.77 10.19
C VAL A 139 2.11 1.82 10.87
N PHE A 140 1.62 0.78 11.54
CA PHE A 140 2.49 -0.16 12.26
C PHE A 140 3.34 -1.00 11.31
N LEU A 141 2.74 -1.54 10.26
CA LEU A 141 3.46 -2.37 9.30
C LEU A 141 4.43 -1.55 8.44
N ALA A 142 4.17 -0.27 8.18
CA ALA A 142 5.15 0.61 7.54
C ALA A 142 6.41 0.76 8.40
N LEU A 143 6.28 0.96 9.72
CA LEU A 143 7.43 1.03 10.63
C LEU A 143 8.21 -0.29 10.67
N ILE A 144 7.49 -1.43 10.73
CA ILE A 144 8.10 -2.76 10.70
C ILE A 144 8.84 -2.97 9.37
N ASN A 145 8.24 -2.60 8.24
CA ASN A 145 8.86 -2.73 6.93
C ASN A 145 10.10 -1.84 6.81
N ILE A 146 10.08 -0.61 7.33
CA ILE A 146 11.28 0.26 7.34
C ILE A 146 12.44 -0.43 8.07
N ASP A 147 12.20 -0.95 9.28
CA ASP A 147 13.26 -1.64 10.04
C ASP A 147 13.76 -2.91 9.33
N MET A 148 12.84 -3.69 8.79
CA MET A 148 13.15 -4.93 8.08
C MET A 148 13.93 -4.68 6.80
N ILE A 149 13.52 -3.70 6.00
CA ILE A 149 14.21 -3.30 4.78
C ILE A 149 15.60 -2.74 5.12
N ARG A 150 15.73 -1.97 6.20
CA ARG A 150 17.04 -1.51 6.69
C ARG A 150 17.96 -2.70 6.97
N LYS A 151 17.46 -3.72 7.65
CA LYS A 151 18.23 -4.95 7.94
C LYS A 151 18.60 -5.71 6.66
N ILE A 152 17.68 -5.83 5.70
CA ILE A 152 17.96 -6.41 4.38
C ILE A 152 19.04 -5.62 3.66
N TYR A 153 18.91 -4.29 3.60
CA TYR A 153 19.86 -3.41 2.96
C TYR A 153 21.27 -3.62 3.51
N ILE A 154 21.44 -3.70 4.84
CA ILE A 154 22.75 -3.97 5.46
C ILE A 154 23.35 -5.29 4.94
N ASN A 155 22.54 -6.34 4.77
CA ASN A 155 23.00 -7.63 4.27
C ASN A 155 23.37 -7.61 2.78
N VAL A 156 22.70 -6.78 1.97
CA VAL A 156 22.86 -6.78 0.50
C VAL A 156 23.41 -5.47 -0.06
N LYS A 157 23.98 -4.60 0.79
CA LYS A 157 24.40 -3.22 0.43
C LYS A 157 25.39 -3.16 -0.73
N ASP A 158 26.23 -4.19 -0.85
CA ASP A 158 27.30 -4.26 -1.85
C ASP A 158 26.82 -4.90 -3.16
N THR A 159 25.54 -5.29 -3.24
CA THR A 159 24.94 -5.85 -4.45
C THR A 159 24.31 -4.77 -5.33
N PRO A 160 24.16 -4.99 -6.66
CA PRO A 160 23.51 -4.02 -7.56
C PRO A 160 22.08 -3.64 -7.15
N ILE A 161 21.39 -4.53 -6.43
CA ILE A 161 20.00 -4.34 -5.97
C ILE A 161 19.90 -3.60 -4.62
N GLY A 162 21.00 -3.40 -3.89
CA GLY A 162 20.99 -2.77 -2.56
C GLY A 162 20.35 -1.38 -2.56
N LYS A 163 20.61 -0.57 -3.59
CA LYS A 163 19.99 0.76 -3.75
C LYS A 163 18.47 0.71 -3.95
N GLY A 164 17.93 -0.40 -4.47
CA GLY A 164 16.49 -0.59 -4.56
C GLY A 164 15.82 -0.70 -3.19
N PHE A 165 16.49 -1.31 -2.20
CA PHE A 165 15.99 -1.36 -0.82
C PHE A 165 16.00 0.00 -0.14
N LEU A 166 16.96 0.89 -0.45
CA LEU A 166 16.87 2.30 -0.02
C LEU A 166 15.61 2.98 -0.59
N GLY A 167 15.30 2.71 -1.86
CA GLY A 167 14.06 3.16 -2.51
C GLY A 167 12.82 2.69 -1.76
N PHE A 168 12.74 1.40 -1.40
CA PHE A 168 11.63 0.88 -0.61
C PHE A 168 11.55 1.48 0.81
N MET A 169 12.66 1.78 1.48
CA MET A 169 12.60 2.50 2.76
C MET A 169 11.96 3.87 2.60
N ALA A 170 12.33 4.62 1.57
CA ALA A 170 11.73 5.91 1.27
C ALA A 170 10.22 5.76 0.98
N VAL A 171 9.82 4.76 0.21
CA VAL A 171 8.40 4.42 -0.02
C VAL A 171 7.65 4.24 1.29
N PHE A 172 8.15 3.43 2.22
CA PHE A 172 7.43 3.19 3.48
C PHE A 172 7.42 4.39 4.42
N VAL A 173 8.44 5.27 4.37
CA VAL A 173 8.39 6.56 5.06
C VAL A 173 7.27 7.43 4.49
N PHE A 174 7.12 7.51 3.18
CA PHE A 174 6.04 8.28 2.54
C PHE A 174 4.65 7.68 2.79
N ILE A 175 4.53 6.34 2.78
CA ILE A 175 3.31 5.64 3.16
C ILE A 175 2.97 5.89 4.64
N PHE A 176 3.96 5.91 5.53
CA PHE A 176 3.75 6.24 6.94
C PHE A 176 3.20 7.66 7.11
N LEU A 177 3.74 8.64 6.38
CA LEU A 177 3.20 10.01 6.38
C LEU A 177 1.78 10.06 5.83
N TRP A 178 1.52 9.38 4.72
CA TRP A 178 0.21 9.31 4.09
C TRP A 178 -0.85 8.68 5.03
N LYS A 179 -0.62 7.45 5.46
CA LYS A 179 -1.59 6.67 6.25
C LYS A 179 -1.64 7.13 7.70
N GLY A 180 -0.53 7.61 8.25
CA GLY A 180 -0.47 8.17 9.60
C GLY A 180 -1.22 9.48 9.75
N SER A 181 -1.16 10.37 8.76
CA SER A 181 -1.95 11.60 8.78
C SER A 181 -3.45 11.33 8.61
N ASN A 182 -3.84 10.39 7.76
CA ASN A 182 -5.24 9.95 7.65
C ASN A 182 -5.75 9.33 8.96
N LEU A 183 -4.94 8.48 9.61
CA LEU A 183 -5.29 7.92 10.92
C LEU A 183 -5.45 9.02 11.98
N TYR A 184 -4.55 10.01 11.98
CA TYR A 184 -4.61 11.13 12.92
C TYR A 184 -5.90 11.93 12.76
N ILE A 185 -6.32 12.22 11.53
CA ILE A 185 -7.60 12.89 11.25
C ILE A 185 -8.77 12.06 11.82
N GLN A 186 -8.78 10.75 11.59
CA GLN A 186 -9.87 9.87 12.00
C GLN A 186 -9.98 9.67 13.52
N VAL A 187 -8.84 9.52 14.21
CA VAL A 187 -8.78 9.27 15.66
C VAL A 187 -9.23 10.51 16.44
N TYR A 188 -8.87 11.70 15.97
CA TYR A 188 -9.23 12.96 16.61
C TYR A 188 -10.50 13.60 16.03
N ASP A 189 -11.18 12.91 15.12
CA ASP A 189 -12.41 13.38 14.47
C ASP A 189 -12.25 14.77 13.83
N LEU A 190 -11.05 15.04 13.28
CA LEU A 190 -10.69 16.36 12.78
C LEU A 190 -11.50 16.78 11.56
N ASP A 191 -12.10 15.83 10.85
CA ASP A 191 -13.05 16.12 9.77
C ASP A 191 -14.25 16.93 10.27
N PHE A 192 -14.85 16.51 11.40
CA PHE A 192 -15.97 17.21 12.03
C PHE A 192 -15.52 18.47 12.77
N LEU A 193 -14.32 18.44 13.33
CA LEU A 193 -13.73 19.55 14.06
C LEU A 193 -12.92 20.51 13.19
N ALA A 194 -12.99 20.40 11.85
CA ALA A 194 -12.14 21.16 10.93
C ALA A 194 -12.27 22.69 11.11
N LYS A 195 -13.46 23.17 11.47
CA LYS A 195 -13.69 24.61 11.75
C LYS A 195 -13.04 25.07 13.07
N LEU A 196 -12.95 24.18 14.06
CA LEU A 196 -12.39 24.49 15.38
C LEU A 196 -10.87 24.35 15.40
N TYR A 197 -10.32 23.40 14.63
CA TYR A 197 -8.89 23.14 14.53
C TYR A 197 -8.39 23.16 13.07
N PRO A 198 -8.56 24.27 12.34
CA PRO A 198 -8.30 24.33 10.90
C PRO A 198 -6.84 24.06 10.55
N PHE A 199 -5.89 24.52 11.37
CA PHE A 199 -4.48 24.26 11.15
C PHE A 199 -4.16 22.76 11.23
N ARG A 200 -4.67 22.05 12.25
CA ARG A 200 -4.38 20.62 12.46
C ARG A 200 -4.95 19.77 11.33
N TYR A 201 -6.18 20.08 10.93
CA TYR A 201 -6.84 19.42 9.81
C TYR A 201 -6.10 19.66 8.49
N ASN A 202 -5.87 20.92 8.11
CA ASN A 202 -5.22 21.27 6.85
C ASN A 202 -3.78 20.77 6.77
N PHE A 203 -3.03 20.82 7.87
CA PHE A 203 -1.67 20.28 7.91
C PHE A 203 -1.68 18.76 7.73
N SER A 204 -2.60 18.05 8.37
CA SER A 204 -2.73 16.59 8.22
C SER A 204 -3.11 16.20 6.79
N LEU A 205 -4.06 16.93 6.17
CA LEU A 205 -4.39 16.74 4.75
C LEU A 205 -3.18 16.98 3.84
N LEU A 206 -2.42 18.06 4.08
CA LEU A 206 -1.21 18.35 3.30
C LEU A 206 -0.19 17.22 3.41
N VAL A 207 0.09 16.74 4.63
CA VAL A 207 1.02 15.63 4.87
C VAL A 207 0.52 14.35 4.21
N SER A 208 -0.80 14.11 4.22
CA SER A 208 -1.44 12.98 3.56
C SER A 208 -1.18 13.00 2.05
N ASN A 209 -1.50 14.12 1.41
CA ASN A 209 -1.40 14.29 -0.03
C ASN A 209 0.07 14.25 -0.50
N VAL A 210 0.97 14.94 0.21
CA VAL A 210 2.40 14.94 -0.11
C VAL A 210 2.99 13.54 0.08
N GLY A 211 2.64 12.85 1.17
CA GLY A 211 3.09 11.48 1.42
C GLY A 211 2.62 10.52 0.33
N ASN A 212 1.36 10.61 -0.09
CA ASN A 212 0.79 9.76 -1.13
C ASN A 212 1.46 10.01 -2.49
N PHE A 213 1.61 11.28 -2.86
CA PHE A 213 2.27 11.67 -4.10
C PHE A 213 3.72 11.17 -4.16
N LEU A 214 4.50 11.41 -3.11
CA LEU A 214 5.89 10.94 -3.04
C LEU A 214 5.99 9.41 -3.03
N ALA A 215 5.07 8.71 -2.35
CA ALA A 215 5.00 7.25 -2.38
C ALA A 215 4.78 6.74 -3.81
N SER A 216 3.80 7.29 -4.54
CA SER A 216 3.46 6.86 -5.91
C SER A 216 4.65 6.91 -6.86
N ILE A 217 5.42 8.01 -6.84
CA ILE A 217 6.59 8.20 -7.68
C ILE A 217 7.71 7.25 -7.25
N THR A 218 7.97 7.17 -5.95
CA THR A 218 9.10 6.39 -5.42
C THR A 218 8.90 4.89 -5.65
N VAL A 219 7.66 4.39 -5.56
CA VAL A 219 7.34 2.99 -5.90
C VAL A 219 7.68 2.70 -7.36
N GLY A 220 7.18 3.53 -8.28
CA GLY A 220 7.42 3.35 -9.72
C GLY A 220 8.91 3.37 -10.06
N ILE A 221 9.65 4.36 -9.56
CA ILE A 221 11.10 4.47 -9.77
C ILE A 221 11.83 3.26 -9.20
N THR A 222 11.47 2.80 -8.00
CA THR A 222 12.13 1.67 -7.34
C THR A 222 11.95 0.38 -8.14
N PHE A 223 10.74 0.09 -8.61
CA PHE A 223 10.50 -1.09 -9.44
C PHE A 223 11.15 -1.00 -10.81
N LEU A 224 11.15 0.16 -11.47
CA LEU A 224 11.87 0.35 -12.74
C LEU A 224 13.38 0.14 -12.56
N PHE A 225 13.95 0.67 -11.48
CA PHE A 225 15.35 0.46 -11.14
C PHE A 225 15.66 -1.03 -10.94
N LEU A 226 14.86 -1.73 -10.13
CA LEU A 226 15.05 -3.16 -9.87
C LEU A 226 14.84 -4.03 -11.11
N ALA A 227 13.85 -3.71 -11.95
CA ALA A 227 13.60 -4.39 -13.21
C ALA A 227 14.80 -4.33 -14.15
N LYS A 228 15.56 -3.22 -14.12
CA LYS A 228 16.79 -3.07 -14.90
C LYS A 228 17.97 -3.88 -14.34
N GLN A 229 18.05 -4.06 -13.02
CA GLN A 229 19.16 -4.75 -12.37
C GLN A 229 18.98 -6.28 -12.30
N LEU A 230 17.74 -6.76 -12.37
CA LEU A 230 17.39 -8.19 -12.23
C LEU A 230 17.08 -8.88 -13.56
N ARG A 231 17.25 -8.17 -14.68
CA ARG A 231 17.25 -8.73 -16.04
C ARG A 231 18.68 -8.92 -16.51
#